data_AF-A0A2M8P3L3-F1
#
_entry.id   AF-A0A2M8P3L3-F1
#
_cell.length_a   1.000
_cell.length_b   1.000
_cell.length_c   1.000
_cell.angle_alpha   90.00
_cell.angle_beta   90.00
_cell.angle_gamma   90.00
#
_symmetry.space_group_name_H-M   'P 1'
#
loop_
_entity.id
_entity.type
_entity.pdbx_description
1 polymer ?
#
loop_
_entity_poly.entity_id
_entity_poly.type
_entity_poly.pdbx_seq_one_letter_code
_entity_poly.pdbx_strand_id
1 'polypeptide(L)'
;MHRITSCFMLIAALVLAVLGTPQRAEAATITVTPDYLQGWEIINIQPSNIPLSKFTEGPGEPPLGKGSYQVRLDGRASMVMLVRRDLESRKLTEIKTISFHTYRSGGNAAHDWYINLFLSTDPNRPYANCRVDFATPPGDQGVWQFKPATDASIYNYGWTVHHADTNLKECPVTIDYDKNVSFEGILEAFKAYPDTIFRPPSQFQPVIAFNTGFNGPNTHAGHESAIDAITINETTWDFELSADMIVRLVSPDSLTDWELVPVNEGAMVSFGFVEGPGAPPLGKGSYRVQLDERPSIMLIMNFGLVSTKLSEINTISFHTYRSGENQRDWYLNLFVSSSGKDEADCRIDFAVDATEKNQWTFRDATNPQLFNYGWTVHHVEPRRCPIIVGYDQSKSFSEIKRLFEAYPDAALKPREPGGPVVSFNTGYNSQGTHAGHDAAIDAVTINSVTWDFEPSGK
;
A
#
# COMPACT_ATOMS: atom_id res chain seq x y z
N MET A 1 9.71 -58.52 -36.22
CA MET A 1 10.19 -57.46 -35.29
C MET A 1 9.77 -56.11 -35.87
N HIS A 2 8.65 -55.49 -35.48
CA HIS A 2 8.25 -54.09 -35.85
C HIS A 2 6.86 -53.73 -35.26
N ARG A 3 6.64 -53.83 -33.94
CA ARG A 3 5.33 -53.46 -33.33
C ARG A 3 5.34 -52.86 -31.92
N ILE A 4 6.48 -52.45 -31.36
CA ILE A 4 6.54 -51.98 -29.95
C ILE A 4 6.87 -50.47 -29.81
N THR A 5 7.30 -49.79 -30.87
CA THR A 5 7.82 -48.41 -30.78
C THR A 5 6.76 -47.31 -30.78
N SER A 6 5.48 -47.59 -31.07
CA SER A 6 4.43 -46.55 -31.18
C SER A 6 3.70 -46.21 -29.88
N CYS A 7 3.72 -47.06 -28.85
CA CYS A 7 3.03 -46.75 -27.58
C CYS A 7 3.79 -45.77 -26.67
N PHE A 8 5.12 -45.66 -26.80
CA PHE A 8 5.92 -44.82 -25.91
C PHE A 8 5.87 -43.32 -26.27
N MET A 9 5.63 -42.94 -27.54
CA MET A 9 5.49 -41.52 -27.90
C MET A 9 4.13 -40.91 -27.49
N LEU A 10 3.06 -41.70 -27.39
CA LEU A 10 1.75 -41.17 -27.01
C LEU A 10 1.66 -40.85 -25.51
N ILE A 11 2.38 -41.59 -24.67
CA ILE A 11 2.40 -41.38 -23.21
C ILE A 11 3.24 -40.13 -22.86
N ALA A 12 4.32 -39.84 -23.59
CA ALA A 12 5.12 -38.64 -23.37
C ALA A 12 4.38 -37.34 -23.74
N ALA A 13 3.53 -37.35 -24.77
CA ALA A 13 2.71 -36.20 -25.14
C ALA A 13 1.56 -35.92 -24.15
N LEU A 14 1.04 -36.95 -23.48
CA LEU A 14 -0.02 -36.80 -22.48
C LEU A 14 0.50 -36.25 -21.13
N VAL A 15 1.75 -36.56 -20.77
CA VAL A 15 2.38 -36.07 -19.53
C VAL A 15 2.79 -34.59 -19.62
N LEU A 16 3.13 -34.08 -20.81
CA LEU A 16 3.43 -32.65 -21.01
C LEU A 16 2.18 -31.75 -21.05
N ALA A 17 0.99 -32.28 -21.30
CA ALA A 17 -0.24 -31.50 -21.33
C ALA A 17 -0.81 -31.19 -19.91
N VAL A 18 -0.37 -31.92 -18.88
CA VAL A 18 -0.87 -31.77 -17.50
C VAL A 18 -0.11 -30.67 -16.72
N LEU A 19 1.08 -30.29 -17.15
CA LEU A 19 1.93 -29.30 -16.46
C LEU A 19 1.68 -27.84 -16.91
N GLY A 20 0.70 -27.60 -17.76
CA GLY A 20 0.42 -26.29 -18.36
C GLY A 20 -0.89 -25.65 -17.91
N THR A 21 -1.56 -26.14 -16.86
CA THR A 21 -2.72 -25.40 -16.33
C THR A 21 -2.21 -24.07 -15.78
N PRO A 22 -2.62 -22.92 -16.35
CA PRO A 22 -2.24 -21.63 -15.79
C PRO A 22 -2.72 -21.62 -14.34
N GLN A 23 -1.77 -21.52 -13.42
CA GLN A 23 -2.06 -21.36 -12.01
C GLN A 23 -2.81 -20.03 -11.90
N ARG A 24 -4.13 -20.11 -11.69
CA ARG A 24 -4.95 -18.92 -11.47
C ARG A 24 -4.34 -18.22 -10.26
N ALA A 25 -3.93 -16.96 -10.44
CA ALA A 25 -3.45 -16.17 -9.33
C ALA A 25 -4.55 -16.20 -8.26
N GLU A 26 -4.17 -16.59 -7.04
CA GLU A 26 -5.11 -16.60 -5.93
C GLU A 26 -5.55 -15.16 -5.68
N ALA A 27 -6.86 -14.95 -5.54
CA ALA A 27 -7.39 -13.63 -5.26
C ALA A 27 -6.77 -13.13 -3.94
N ALA A 28 -6.09 -12.00 -3.99
CA ALA A 28 -5.38 -11.47 -2.84
C ALA A 28 -6.34 -10.60 -2.01
N THR A 29 -6.49 -10.93 -0.73
CA THR A 29 -7.15 -10.04 0.24
C THR A 29 -6.10 -9.26 1.03
N ILE A 30 -6.24 -7.94 1.06
CA ILE A 30 -5.32 -6.99 1.67
C ILE A 30 -6.09 -6.21 2.74
N THR A 31 -5.68 -6.31 3.99
CA THR A 31 -6.30 -5.55 5.08
C THR A 31 -5.91 -4.07 5.04
N VAL A 32 -6.90 -3.18 5.03
CA VAL A 32 -6.79 -1.73 5.14
C VAL A 32 -7.17 -1.32 6.56
N THR A 33 -6.33 -0.55 7.23
CA THR A 33 -6.57 -0.07 8.60
C THR A 33 -6.31 1.43 8.69
N PRO A 34 -6.70 2.12 9.78
CA PRO A 34 -6.32 3.52 10.02
C PRO A 34 -4.82 3.79 9.83
N ASP A 35 -3.98 2.85 10.27
CA ASP A 35 -2.53 2.99 10.29
C ASP A 35 -1.89 2.57 8.97
N TYR A 36 -2.62 1.80 8.16
CA TYR A 36 -2.12 1.31 6.90
C TYR A 36 -3.21 1.28 5.83
N LEU A 37 -3.29 2.40 5.10
CA LEU A 37 -4.33 2.61 4.09
C LEU A 37 -4.08 1.86 2.77
N GLN A 38 -2.98 1.12 2.60
CA GLN A 38 -2.75 0.25 1.43
C GLN A 38 -2.87 0.98 0.07
N GLY A 39 -2.42 2.24 0.02
CA GLY A 39 -2.53 3.10 -1.17
C GLY A 39 -3.91 3.72 -1.38
N TRP A 40 -4.85 3.55 -0.45
CA TRP A 40 -6.04 4.38 -0.35
C TRP A 40 -5.70 5.73 0.28
N GLU A 41 -6.33 6.76 -0.23
CA GLU A 41 -6.36 8.09 0.39
C GLU A 41 -7.81 8.40 0.78
N ILE A 42 -7.98 9.03 1.93
CA ILE A 42 -9.28 9.52 2.41
C ILE A 42 -9.32 11.02 2.18
N ILE A 43 -10.27 11.49 1.38
CA ILE A 43 -10.47 12.92 1.13
C ILE A 43 -11.84 13.35 1.60
N ASN A 44 -11.86 14.27 2.55
CA ASN A 44 -13.08 14.93 3.01
C ASN A 44 -13.26 16.26 2.24
N ILE A 45 -14.27 16.36 1.38
CA ILE A 45 -14.55 17.57 0.59
C ILE A 45 -15.69 18.36 1.18
N GLN A 46 -15.44 19.64 1.48
CA GLN A 46 -16.47 20.55 1.98
C GLN A 46 -16.23 22.06 1.81
N PRO A 47 -17.31 22.86 1.85
CA PRO A 47 -17.27 24.28 2.16
C PRO A 47 -17.51 24.66 3.64
N SER A 48 -18.01 23.80 4.56
CA SER A 48 -18.36 24.28 5.92
C SER A 48 -18.41 23.36 7.18
N ASN A 49 -18.50 22.01 7.16
CA ASN A 49 -18.77 21.17 8.38
C ASN A 49 -18.16 19.75 8.38
N ILE A 50 -16.87 19.54 8.70
CA ILE A 50 -16.10 18.32 8.33
C ILE A 50 -16.90 17.01 8.52
N PRO A 51 -17.02 16.12 7.50
CA PRO A 51 -17.73 14.87 7.64
C PRO A 51 -17.07 14.04 8.74
N LEU A 52 -17.86 13.31 9.52
CA LEU A 52 -17.29 12.36 10.46
C LEU A 52 -17.01 11.07 9.71
N SER A 53 -15.74 10.74 9.55
CA SER A 53 -15.33 9.51 8.88
C SER A 53 -14.20 8.83 9.64
N LYS A 54 -14.31 7.52 9.82
CA LYS A 54 -13.36 6.72 10.62
C LYS A 54 -13.49 5.24 10.31
N PHE A 55 -12.46 4.49 10.62
CA PHE A 55 -12.61 3.04 10.78
C PHE A 55 -13.31 2.75 12.11
N THR A 56 -14.16 1.73 12.13
CA THR A 56 -14.97 1.34 13.30
C THR A 56 -15.24 -0.17 13.27
N GLU A 57 -15.72 -0.74 14.38
CA GLU A 57 -16.45 -2.01 14.30
C GLU A 57 -17.62 -1.82 13.35
N GLY A 58 -17.70 -2.64 12.32
CA GLY A 58 -18.67 -2.47 11.27
C GLY A 58 -20.09 -2.75 11.76
N PRO A 59 -21.09 -2.02 11.27
CA PRO A 59 -22.47 -2.19 11.70
C PRO A 59 -22.99 -3.59 11.34
N GLY A 60 -23.63 -4.27 12.30
CA GLY A 60 -24.12 -5.64 12.08
C GLY A 60 -22.96 -6.64 11.98
N GLU A 61 -22.94 -7.43 10.92
CA GLU A 61 -21.88 -8.40 10.61
C GLU A 61 -21.32 -8.06 9.22
N PRO A 62 -20.18 -7.35 9.15
CA PRO A 62 -19.51 -7.04 7.90
C PRO A 62 -19.18 -8.31 7.09
N PRO A 63 -19.29 -8.27 5.75
CA PRO A 63 -19.00 -9.42 4.90
C PRO A 63 -17.57 -9.97 5.04
N LEU A 64 -16.59 -9.12 5.31
CA LEU A 64 -15.23 -9.51 5.65
C LEU A 64 -14.87 -8.96 7.04
N GLY A 65 -14.16 -9.78 7.82
CA GLY A 65 -13.66 -9.39 9.14
C GLY A 65 -14.71 -8.83 10.11
N LYS A 66 -14.37 -7.75 10.80
CA LYS A 66 -15.19 -7.10 11.83
C LYS A 66 -15.23 -5.58 11.68
N GLY A 67 -14.34 -5.00 10.89
CA GLY A 67 -14.25 -3.57 10.74
C GLY A 67 -15.12 -3.04 9.61
N SER A 68 -15.06 -1.73 9.43
CA SER A 68 -15.46 -1.04 8.21
C SER A 68 -14.95 0.39 8.26
N TYR A 69 -14.93 1.06 7.11
CA TYR A 69 -14.79 2.51 7.03
C TYR A 69 -16.15 3.19 7.02
N GLN A 70 -16.51 3.83 8.13
CA GLN A 70 -17.80 4.49 8.33
C GLN A 70 -17.73 5.99 8.03
N VAL A 71 -18.80 6.50 7.42
CA VAL A 71 -19.00 7.91 7.10
C VAL A 71 -20.35 8.38 7.63
N ARG A 72 -20.37 9.51 8.33
CA ARG A 72 -21.57 10.23 8.75
C ARG A 72 -21.53 11.66 8.21
N LEU A 73 -22.55 12.00 7.42
CA LEU A 73 -22.75 13.32 6.82
C LEU A 73 -23.86 14.04 7.60
N ASP A 74 -23.44 14.89 8.55
CA ASP A 74 -24.38 15.71 9.35
C ASP A 74 -24.65 17.07 8.69
N GLY A 75 -23.68 17.58 7.91
CA GLY A 75 -23.72 18.88 7.27
C GLY A 75 -24.17 18.84 5.81
N ARG A 76 -24.75 19.96 5.34
CA ARG A 76 -24.97 20.21 3.91
C ARG A 76 -23.63 20.25 3.17
N ALA A 77 -23.66 19.90 1.90
CA ALA A 77 -22.51 19.94 1.01
C ALA A 77 -21.29 19.10 1.44
N SER A 78 -21.51 17.99 2.16
CA SER A 78 -20.47 17.09 2.64
C SER A 78 -20.22 15.94 1.68
N MET A 79 -18.95 15.57 1.49
CA MET A 79 -18.57 14.37 0.77
C MET A 79 -17.32 13.74 1.37
N VAL A 80 -17.28 12.42 1.36
CA VAL A 80 -16.07 11.64 1.64
C VAL A 80 -15.74 10.82 0.42
N MET A 81 -14.47 10.77 0.08
CA MET A 81 -13.94 9.98 -1.02
C MET A 81 -12.86 9.03 -0.49
N LEU A 82 -12.99 7.75 -0.82
CA LEU A 82 -11.91 6.77 -0.75
C LEU A 82 -11.31 6.67 -2.14
N VAL A 83 -10.05 7.06 -2.29
CA VAL A 83 -9.47 7.28 -3.61
C VAL A 83 -8.16 6.55 -3.82
N ARG A 84 -7.84 6.25 -5.08
CA ARG A 84 -6.54 5.69 -5.48
C ARG A 84 -5.97 6.39 -6.71
N ARG A 85 -4.64 6.42 -6.76
CA ARG A 85 -3.84 7.04 -7.84
C ARG A 85 -2.95 6.05 -8.58
N ASP A 86 -2.58 4.95 -7.95
CA ASP A 86 -1.64 3.95 -8.48
C ASP A 86 -2.18 3.12 -9.67
N LEU A 87 -3.44 3.35 -10.06
CA LEU A 87 -3.99 2.84 -11.31
C LEU A 87 -3.72 3.77 -12.50
N GLU A 88 -3.09 4.93 -12.30
CA GLU A 88 -2.75 5.85 -13.39
C GLU A 88 -1.96 5.14 -14.50
N SER A 89 -2.25 5.50 -15.74
CA SER A 89 -1.66 4.93 -16.96
C SER A 89 -2.05 3.48 -17.29
N ARG A 90 -2.81 2.78 -16.43
CA ARG A 90 -3.38 1.47 -16.81
C ARG A 90 -4.48 1.62 -17.85
N LYS A 91 -4.60 0.64 -18.74
CA LYS A 91 -5.68 0.64 -19.74
C LYS A 91 -7.02 0.34 -19.09
N LEU A 92 -8.09 0.98 -19.56
CA LEU A 92 -9.45 0.69 -19.11
C LEU A 92 -9.81 -0.80 -19.28
N THR A 93 -9.34 -1.41 -20.38
CA THR A 93 -9.60 -2.82 -20.70
C THR A 93 -8.88 -3.82 -19.78
N GLU A 94 -7.92 -3.37 -18.96
CA GLU A 94 -7.28 -4.19 -17.92
C GLU A 94 -8.16 -4.34 -16.67
N ILE A 95 -9.20 -3.52 -16.52
CA ILE A 95 -10.19 -3.67 -15.46
C ILE A 95 -11.18 -4.77 -15.88
N LYS A 96 -11.17 -5.87 -15.14
CA LYS A 96 -12.05 -7.01 -15.33
C LYS A 96 -13.19 -7.00 -14.34
N THR A 97 -12.90 -6.61 -13.11
CA THR A 97 -13.90 -6.59 -12.03
C THR A 97 -13.75 -5.33 -11.19
N ILE A 98 -14.88 -4.76 -10.79
CA ILE A 98 -14.98 -3.80 -9.69
C ILE A 98 -16.21 -4.19 -8.89
N SER A 99 -16.04 -4.36 -7.58
CA SER A 99 -17.15 -4.59 -6.66
C SER A 99 -16.86 -4.02 -5.29
N PHE A 100 -17.88 -3.82 -4.48
CA PHE A 100 -17.70 -3.38 -3.09
C PHE A 100 -18.85 -3.82 -2.19
N HIS A 101 -18.58 -3.86 -0.88
CA HIS A 101 -19.58 -4.07 0.16
C HIS A 101 -19.86 -2.76 0.87
N THR A 102 -21.12 -2.35 0.88
CA THR A 102 -21.58 -1.10 1.52
C THR A 102 -22.71 -1.37 2.50
N TYR A 103 -22.81 -0.56 3.54
CA TYR A 103 -23.90 -0.53 4.50
C TYR A 103 -24.48 0.87 4.56
N ARG A 104 -25.80 0.97 4.79
CA ARG A 104 -26.49 2.25 4.98
C ARG A 104 -27.48 2.18 6.13
N SER A 105 -27.40 3.14 7.05
CA SER A 105 -28.39 3.34 8.14
C SER A 105 -29.16 4.66 8.01
N GLY A 106 -28.67 5.62 7.20
CA GLY A 106 -29.29 6.92 7.06
C GLY A 106 -30.59 6.93 6.23
N GLY A 107 -31.55 7.77 6.64
CA GLY A 107 -32.85 7.97 5.99
C GLY A 107 -32.78 8.47 4.54
N ASN A 108 -31.64 9.06 4.15
CA ASN A 108 -31.51 9.70 2.87
C ASN A 108 -31.12 8.72 1.75
N ALA A 109 -32.05 8.61 0.81
CA ALA A 109 -32.02 7.89 -0.45
C ALA A 109 -30.73 8.11 -1.28
N ALA A 110 -30.41 9.38 -1.48
CA ALA A 110 -29.63 9.84 -2.62
C ALA A 110 -28.10 9.76 -2.44
N HIS A 111 -27.62 9.14 -1.36
CA HIS A 111 -26.22 9.26 -0.91
C HIS A 111 -25.53 7.92 -0.64
N ASP A 112 -26.03 6.83 -1.23
CA ASP A 112 -25.26 5.58 -1.22
C ASP A 112 -23.91 5.78 -1.94
N TRP A 113 -22.99 4.85 -1.70
CA TRP A 113 -21.67 4.90 -2.32
C TRP A 113 -21.76 4.75 -3.85
N TYR A 114 -20.99 5.56 -4.56
CA TYR A 114 -20.85 5.54 -6.01
C TYR A 114 -19.38 5.59 -6.43
N ILE A 115 -19.08 5.15 -7.65
CA ILE A 115 -17.72 5.09 -8.16
C ILE A 115 -17.54 6.15 -9.25
N ASN A 116 -16.42 6.85 -9.24
CA ASN A 116 -15.93 7.61 -10.40
C ASN A 116 -14.65 6.98 -10.94
N LEU A 117 -14.58 6.85 -12.26
CA LEU A 117 -13.36 6.51 -13.01
C LEU A 117 -12.97 7.72 -13.85
N PHE A 118 -11.72 8.17 -13.76
CA PHE A 118 -11.20 9.27 -14.57
C PHE A 118 -10.30 8.72 -15.67
N LEU A 119 -10.67 8.99 -16.92
CA LEU A 119 -10.09 8.38 -18.10
C LEU A 119 -9.60 9.43 -19.10
N SER A 120 -8.46 9.15 -19.72
CA SER A 120 -8.03 9.83 -20.94
C SER A 120 -8.17 8.90 -22.14
N THR A 121 -8.87 9.36 -23.17
CA THR A 121 -8.97 8.71 -24.49
C THR A 121 -7.72 8.90 -25.36
N ASP A 122 -6.77 9.71 -24.90
CA ASP A 122 -5.47 9.95 -25.54
C ASP A 122 -4.36 9.80 -24.50
N PRO A 123 -3.49 8.78 -24.61
CA PRO A 123 -2.49 8.47 -23.59
C PRO A 123 -1.45 9.58 -23.40
N ASN A 124 -1.29 10.47 -24.40
CA ASN A 124 -0.35 11.58 -24.36
C ASN A 124 -0.89 12.80 -23.62
N ARG A 125 -2.18 12.81 -23.26
CA ARG A 125 -2.74 13.90 -22.43
C ARG A 125 -2.27 13.76 -20.99
N PRO A 126 -1.96 14.89 -20.34
CA PRO A 126 -1.59 14.89 -18.93
C PRO A 126 -2.77 14.59 -17.99
N TYR A 127 -4.02 14.82 -18.44
CA TYR A 127 -5.22 14.72 -17.60
C TYR A 127 -6.35 13.97 -18.30
N ALA A 128 -7.27 13.43 -17.50
CA ALA A 128 -8.50 12.82 -17.98
C ALA A 128 -9.38 13.84 -18.72
N ASN A 129 -10.07 13.35 -19.76
CA ASN A 129 -11.11 14.10 -20.46
C ASN A 129 -12.50 13.47 -20.31
N CYS A 130 -12.57 12.25 -19.78
CA CYS A 130 -13.80 11.53 -19.49
C CYS A 130 -13.87 11.17 -18.00
N ARG A 131 -15.06 11.27 -17.42
CA ARG A 131 -15.39 10.71 -16.10
C ARG A 131 -16.51 9.69 -16.28
N VAL A 132 -16.36 8.48 -15.76
CA VAL A 132 -17.39 7.44 -15.82
C VAL A 132 -17.90 7.18 -14.41
N ASP A 133 -19.21 7.29 -14.23
CA ASP A 133 -19.86 7.24 -12.92
C ASP A 133 -20.70 5.97 -12.82
N PHE A 134 -20.46 5.15 -11.80
CA PHE A 134 -21.34 4.04 -11.41
C PHE A 134 -22.09 4.44 -10.15
N ALA A 135 -23.38 4.68 -10.29
CA ALA A 135 -24.26 4.97 -9.16
C ALA A 135 -25.33 3.89 -9.09
N THR A 136 -25.55 3.34 -7.90
CA THR A 136 -26.63 2.39 -7.68
C THR A 136 -27.81 3.03 -6.95
N PRO A 137 -29.07 2.69 -7.27
CA PRO A 137 -30.15 2.91 -6.35
C PRO A 137 -29.76 2.50 -4.93
N PRO A 138 -30.17 3.31 -3.95
CA PRO A 138 -29.96 2.97 -2.55
C PRO A 138 -30.66 1.65 -2.28
N GLY A 139 -29.92 0.67 -1.78
CA GLY A 139 -30.58 -0.55 -1.33
C GLY A 139 -31.23 -0.34 0.05
N ASP A 140 -31.69 -1.44 0.62
CA ASP A 140 -32.29 -1.50 1.95
C ASP A 140 -31.38 -0.93 3.05
N GLN A 141 -32.01 -0.33 4.07
CA GLN A 141 -31.28 0.16 5.25
C GLN A 141 -31.02 -0.97 6.23
N GLY A 142 -29.94 -0.86 7.00
CA GLY A 142 -29.65 -1.79 8.07
C GLY A 142 -29.07 -3.12 7.61
N VAL A 143 -28.69 -3.24 6.34
CA VAL A 143 -28.13 -4.48 5.75
C VAL A 143 -26.91 -4.17 4.91
N TRP A 144 -25.94 -5.10 4.92
CA TRP A 144 -24.80 -5.07 4.01
C TRP A 144 -25.22 -5.44 2.60
N GLN A 145 -24.64 -4.75 1.63
CA GLN A 145 -24.97 -4.87 0.23
C GLN A 145 -23.72 -5.06 -0.58
N PHE A 146 -23.71 -6.13 -1.35
CA PHE A 146 -22.71 -6.33 -2.38
C PHE A 146 -23.11 -5.59 -3.66
N LYS A 147 -22.20 -4.78 -4.18
CA LYS A 147 -22.40 -3.95 -5.38
C LYS A 147 -21.36 -4.36 -6.43
N PRO A 148 -21.69 -5.30 -7.34
CA PRO A 148 -20.76 -5.74 -8.38
C PRO A 148 -20.85 -4.82 -9.59
N ALA A 149 -20.09 -3.72 -9.54
CA ALA A 149 -20.13 -2.65 -10.54
C ALA A 149 -19.82 -3.09 -11.98
N THR A 150 -19.13 -4.21 -12.17
CA THR A 150 -18.80 -4.76 -13.50
C THR A 150 -19.70 -5.90 -13.95
N ASP A 151 -20.61 -6.40 -13.11
CA ASP A 151 -21.46 -7.54 -13.45
C ASP A 151 -22.64 -7.09 -14.33
N ALA A 152 -22.67 -7.62 -15.56
CA ALA A 152 -23.70 -7.32 -16.55
C ALA A 152 -25.08 -7.88 -16.16
N SER A 153 -25.17 -8.84 -15.24
CA SER A 153 -26.44 -9.46 -14.85
C SER A 153 -27.33 -8.52 -14.02
N ILE A 154 -26.78 -7.43 -13.47
CA ILE A 154 -27.51 -6.51 -12.60
C ILE A 154 -27.89 -5.23 -13.36
N TYR A 155 -28.69 -5.42 -14.41
CA TYR A 155 -29.05 -4.42 -15.43
C TYR A 155 -29.78 -3.15 -14.94
N ASN A 156 -30.22 -3.11 -13.68
CA ASN A 156 -30.88 -1.94 -13.09
C ASN A 156 -29.89 -0.90 -12.54
N TYR A 157 -28.59 -1.22 -12.57
CA TYR A 157 -27.48 -0.37 -12.17
C TYR A 157 -26.61 -0.12 -13.39
N GLY A 158 -26.11 1.10 -13.57
CA GLY A 158 -25.19 1.28 -14.69
C GLY A 158 -24.34 2.51 -14.62
N TRP A 159 -23.42 2.47 -15.56
CA TRP A 159 -22.41 3.47 -15.76
C TRP A 159 -22.95 4.57 -16.67
N THR A 160 -22.55 5.80 -16.38
CA THR A 160 -22.79 6.98 -17.21
C THR A 160 -21.46 7.65 -17.54
N VAL A 161 -21.39 8.36 -18.67
CA VAL A 161 -20.16 9.04 -19.12
C VAL A 161 -20.37 10.54 -19.08
N HIS A 162 -19.44 11.24 -18.45
CA HIS A 162 -19.44 12.68 -18.23
C HIS A 162 -18.13 13.29 -18.74
N HIS A 163 -18.14 14.61 -18.93
CA HIS A 163 -16.91 15.38 -19.08
C HIS A 163 -16.18 15.47 -17.74
N ALA A 164 -14.87 15.21 -17.74
CA ALA A 164 -14.08 15.24 -16.50
C ALA A 164 -13.94 16.65 -15.91
N ASP A 165 -13.93 17.68 -16.76
CA ASP A 165 -13.90 19.09 -16.40
C ASP A 165 -14.70 19.87 -17.45
N THR A 166 -15.51 20.83 -17.03
CA THR A 166 -16.28 21.70 -17.93
C THR A 166 -15.40 22.62 -18.77
N ASN A 167 -14.12 22.78 -18.41
CA ASN A 167 -13.14 23.62 -19.12
C ASN A 167 -12.18 22.82 -20.02
N LEU A 168 -12.17 21.48 -19.93
CA LEU A 168 -11.32 20.63 -20.75
C LEU A 168 -12.05 20.17 -22.03
N LYS A 169 -11.27 19.76 -23.05
CA LYS A 169 -11.82 19.19 -24.29
C LYS A 169 -12.82 18.07 -23.96
N GLU A 170 -13.97 18.12 -24.62
CA GLU A 170 -15.07 17.17 -24.43
C GLU A 170 -14.60 15.70 -24.49
N CYS A 171 -15.21 14.89 -23.63
CA CYS A 171 -15.12 13.43 -23.72
C CYS A 171 -15.72 13.01 -25.08
N PRO A 172 -14.94 12.37 -25.98
CA PRO A 172 -15.42 12.04 -27.31
C PRO A 172 -16.29 10.78 -27.32
N VAL A 173 -16.47 10.16 -26.16
CA VAL A 173 -17.42 9.07 -25.94
C VAL A 173 -18.70 9.68 -25.39
N THR A 174 -19.79 9.51 -26.12
CA THR A 174 -21.11 9.97 -25.68
C THR A 174 -21.96 8.75 -25.38
N ILE A 175 -22.37 8.64 -24.13
CA ILE A 175 -23.48 7.80 -23.71
C ILE A 175 -24.58 8.76 -23.29
N ASP A 176 -25.82 8.44 -23.66
CA ASP A 176 -26.97 9.22 -23.23
C ASP A 176 -26.96 9.32 -21.70
N TYR A 177 -26.86 10.54 -21.16
CA TYR A 177 -26.71 10.79 -19.73
C TYR A 177 -27.83 10.16 -18.89
N ASP A 178 -29.00 9.99 -19.50
CA ASP A 178 -30.19 9.41 -18.87
C ASP A 178 -30.23 7.87 -19.01
N LYS A 179 -29.24 7.26 -19.66
CA LYS A 179 -29.18 5.82 -19.89
C LYS A 179 -27.96 5.18 -19.24
N ASN A 180 -28.23 4.47 -18.16
CA ASN A 180 -27.32 3.53 -17.54
C ASN A 180 -26.93 2.42 -18.54
N VAL A 181 -25.63 2.14 -18.66
CA VAL A 181 -25.11 0.99 -19.41
C VAL A 181 -24.34 0.03 -18.50
N SER A 182 -24.23 -1.23 -18.90
CA SER A 182 -23.34 -2.18 -18.22
C SER A 182 -21.87 -1.76 -18.38
N PHE A 183 -20.97 -2.31 -17.58
CA PHE A 183 -19.53 -2.06 -17.76
C PHE A 183 -19.03 -2.57 -19.11
N GLU A 184 -19.56 -3.68 -19.63
CA GLU A 184 -19.30 -4.12 -21.00
C GLU A 184 -19.77 -3.08 -22.03
N GLY A 185 -20.91 -2.42 -21.78
CA GLY A 185 -21.37 -1.28 -22.57
C GLY A 185 -20.41 -0.10 -22.53
N ILE A 186 -19.76 0.17 -21.39
CA ILE A 186 -18.66 1.15 -21.30
C ILE A 186 -17.48 0.70 -22.16
N LEU A 187 -17.03 -0.56 -22.04
CA LEU A 187 -15.91 -1.06 -22.85
C LEU A 187 -16.20 -0.98 -24.35
N GLU A 188 -17.42 -1.29 -24.79
CA GLU A 188 -17.83 -1.14 -26.19
C GLU A 188 -17.89 0.33 -26.61
N ALA A 189 -18.40 1.24 -25.77
CA ALA A 189 -18.43 2.68 -26.06
C ALA A 189 -17.02 3.27 -26.22
N PHE A 190 -16.02 2.75 -25.51
CA PHE A 190 -14.62 3.16 -25.59
C PHE A 190 -13.80 2.36 -26.63
N LYS A 191 -14.40 1.44 -27.40
CA LYS A 191 -13.69 0.58 -28.36
C LYS A 191 -12.97 1.32 -29.48
N ALA A 192 -13.48 2.49 -29.89
CA ALA A 192 -12.81 3.36 -30.87
C ALA A 192 -11.55 4.04 -30.30
N TYR A 193 -11.33 3.96 -28.98
CA TYR A 193 -10.22 4.53 -28.23
C TYR A 193 -9.49 3.42 -27.46
N PRO A 194 -8.84 2.45 -28.15
CA PRO A 194 -8.28 1.25 -27.52
C PRO A 194 -7.11 1.53 -26.55
N ASP A 195 -6.55 2.73 -26.60
CA ASP A 195 -5.51 3.22 -25.69
C ASP A 195 -6.06 4.13 -24.58
N THR A 196 -7.37 4.01 -24.28
CA THR A 196 -7.96 4.70 -23.12
C THR A 196 -7.29 4.22 -21.84
N ILE A 197 -6.74 5.18 -21.09
CA ILE A 197 -6.03 4.93 -19.84
C ILE A 197 -6.63 5.72 -18.67
N PHE A 198 -6.41 5.25 -17.46
CA PHE A 198 -6.67 6.02 -16.25
C PHE A 198 -5.74 7.24 -16.16
N ARG A 199 -6.33 8.41 -15.93
CA ARG A 199 -5.60 9.68 -15.73
C ARG A 199 -6.33 10.54 -14.70
N PRO A 200 -5.62 11.33 -13.91
CA PRO A 200 -6.28 12.22 -12.96
C PRO A 200 -6.94 13.39 -13.70
N PRO A 201 -8.06 13.94 -13.22
CA PRO A 201 -8.73 15.08 -13.85
C PRO A 201 -7.91 16.38 -13.73
N SER A 202 -7.04 16.48 -12.73
CA SER A 202 -6.06 17.57 -12.59
C SER A 202 -4.90 17.10 -11.72
N GLN A 203 -3.89 17.96 -11.51
CA GLN A 203 -2.73 17.63 -10.69
C GLN A 203 -3.18 17.24 -9.27
N PHE A 204 -2.66 16.12 -8.79
CA PHE A 204 -2.96 15.55 -7.47
C PHE A 204 -4.40 15.09 -7.23
N GLN A 205 -5.17 14.83 -8.27
CA GLN A 205 -6.50 14.21 -8.17
C GLN A 205 -6.40 12.70 -8.35
N PRO A 206 -7.43 11.92 -7.93
CA PRO A 206 -7.42 10.48 -8.10
C PRO A 206 -7.80 10.03 -9.50
N VAL A 207 -7.53 8.76 -9.80
CA VAL A 207 -7.99 8.11 -11.06
C VAL A 207 -9.21 7.20 -10.84
N ILE A 208 -9.38 6.70 -9.62
CA ILE A 208 -10.59 6.03 -9.16
C ILE A 208 -10.98 6.59 -7.79
N ALA A 209 -12.27 6.81 -7.58
CA ALA A 209 -12.83 7.26 -6.33
C ALA A 209 -14.12 6.50 -6.01
N PHE A 210 -14.25 6.06 -4.76
CA PHE A 210 -15.50 5.61 -4.15
C PHE A 210 -15.97 6.76 -3.28
N ASN A 211 -17.17 7.24 -3.53
CA ASN A 211 -17.66 8.48 -2.94
C ASN A 211 -18.99 8.25 -2.27
N THR A 212 -19.21 8.92 -1.15
CA THR A 212 -20.55 9.10 -0.57
C THR A 212 -20.75 10.59 -0.27
N GLY A 213 -21.92 11.11 -0.66
CA GLY A 213 -22.25 12.52 -0.52
C GLY A 213 -22.46 13.24 -1.85
N PHE A 214 -21.92 14.44 -1.95
CA PHE A 214 -22.42 15.61 -2.69
C PHE A 214 -23.20 15.43 -4.03
N ASN A 215 -24.38 16.07 -4.09
CA ASN A 215 -24.82 16.90 -5.22
C ASN A 215 -25.97 17.82 -4.76
N GLY A 216 -25.61 19.05 -4.34
CA GLY A 216 -26.54 20.16 -4.11
C GLY A 216 -26.53 20.79 -2.71
N PRO A 217 -26.94 22.07 -2.58
CA PRO A 217 -26.87 22.84 -1.32
C PRO A 217 -27.83 22.39 -0.21
N ASN A 218 -28.73 21.42 -0.46
CA ASN A 218 -29.82 21.08 0.46
C ASN A 218 -29.96 19.58 0.77
N THR A 219 -29.07 18.71 0.32
CA THR A 219 -29.41 17.28 0.19
C THR A 219 -28.83 16.36 1.25
N HIS A 220 -27.90 16.72 2.14
CA HIS A 220 -27.02 15.69 2.74
C HIS A 220 -27.09 15.43 4.25
N ALA A 221 -27.99 16.05 5.02
CA ALA A 221 -28.03 15.85 6.47
C ALA A 221 -28.61 14.48 6.86
N GLY A 222 -27.99 13.81 7.84
CA GLY A 222 -28.48 12.56 8.43
C GLY A 222 -28.22 11.32 7.56
N HIS A 223 -27.17 11.36 6.73
CA HIS A 223 -26.70 10.17 6.03
C HIS A 223 -25.58 9.49 6.82
N GLU A 224 -25.68 8.18 6.97
CA GLU A 224 -24.66 7.33 7.57
C GLU A 224 -24.52 6.08 6.70
N SER A 225 -23.29 5.77 6.35
CA SER A 225 -22.92 4.62 5.54
C SER A 225 -21.55 4.08 5.94
N ALA A 226 -21.23 2.87 5.48
CA ALA A 226 -19.92 2.28 5.66
C ALA A 226 -19.50 1.46 4.43
N ILE A 227 -18.21 1.35 4.19
CA ILE A 227 -17.61 0.38 3.26
C ILE A 227 -16.84 -0.65 4.08
N ASP A 228 -17.09 -1.92 3.78
CA ASP A 228 -16.37 -3.06 4.36
C ASP A 228 -15.24 -3.51 3.43
N ALA A 229 -15.54 -3.74 2.15
CA ALA A 229 -14.53 -4.21 1.22
C ALA A 229 -14.68 -3.59 -0.17
N ILE A 230 -13.56 -3.43 -0.86
CA ILE A 230 -13.50 -3.02 -2.26
C ILE A 230 -12.66 -4.04 -3.03
N THR A 231 -13.16 -4.53 -4.15
CA THR A 231 -12.42 -5.41 -5.05
C THR A 231 -12.22 -4.72 -6.39
N ILE A 232 -10.99 -4.71 -6.88
CA ILE A 232 -10.64 -4.30 -8.24
C ILE A 232 -9.78 -5.41 -8.84
N ASN A 233 -10.22 -5.99 -9.95
CA ASN A 233 -9.64 -7.20 -10.52
C ASN A 233 -9.64 -8.34 -9.48
N GLU A 234 -8.49 -8.95 -9.25
CA GLU A 234 -8.32 -10.10 -8.35
C GLU A 234 -7.84 -9.68 -6.95
N THR A 235 -7.82 -8.38 -6.64
CA THR A 235 -7.40 -7.87 -5.35
C THR A 235 -8.58 -7.26 -4.60
N THR A 236 -8.78 -7.72 -3.36
CA THR A 236 -9.77 -7.21 -2.42
C THR A 236 -9.07 -6.46 -1.29
N TRP A 237 -9.51 -5.24 -1.03
CA TRP A 237 -9.13 -4.43 0.12
C TRP A 237 -10.22 -4.55 1.18
N ASP A 238 -9.85 -5.09 2.33
CA ASP A 238 -10.70 -5.41 3.47
C ASP A 238 -10.51 -4.35 4.57
N PHE A 239 -11.51 -3.50 4.79
CA PHE A 239 -11.42 -2.32 5.67
C PHE A 239 -11.68 -2.71 7.11
N GLU A 240 -10.62 -3.03 7.81
CA GLU A 240 -10.69 -3.45 9.19
C GLU A 240 -10.40 -2.29 10.14
N LEU A 241 -10.82 -2.46 11.39
CA LEU A 241 -10.15 -1.75 12.46
C LEU A 241 -8.65 -2.02 12.36
N SER A 242 -7.83 -1.14 12.94
CA SER A 242 -6.49 -1.59 13.31
C SER A 242 -6.68 -2.94 13.99
N ALA A 243 -6.00 -3.97 13.48
CA ALA A 243 -5.92 -5.23 14.20
C ALA A 243 -5.50 -4.91 15.65
N ASP A 244 -5.52 -5.88 16.56
CA ASP A 244 -4.70 -5.75 17.75
C ASP A 244 -3.23 -5.62 17.30
N MET A 245 -2.83 -4.44 16.83
CA MET A 245 -1.48 -4.10 16.47
C MET A 245 -0.77 -4.28 17.78
N ILE A 246 0.15 -5.23 17.76
CA ILE A 246 0.96 -5.46 18.93
C ILE A 246 1.94 -4.29 18.93
N VAL A 247 1.54 -3.21 19.59
CA VAL A 247 2.42 -2.07 19.85
C VAL A 247 3.35 -2.48 20.97
N ARG A 248 4.60 -2.68 20.62
CA ARG A 248 5.68 -3.04 21.51
C ARG A 248 6.47 -1.78 21.81
N LEU A 249 6.45 -1.35 23.06
CA LEU A 249 7.28 -0.24 23.51
C LEU A 249 8.75 -0.64 23.42
N VAL A 250 9.56 0.18 22.77
CA VAL A 250 11.02 0.12 22.75
C VAL A 250 11.52 1.33 23.51
N SER A 251 12.15 1.12 24.65
CA SER A 251 12.62 2.20 25.52
C SER A 251 13.93 1.82 26.21
N PRO A 252 14.59 2.75 26.92
CA PRO A 252 15.78 2.43 27.71
C PRO A 252 15.54 1.30 28.73
N ASP A 253 14.30 1.16 29.22
CA ASP A 253 13.92 0.16 30.22
C ASP A 253 13.51 -1.19 29.59
N SER A 254 13.17 -1.21 28.29
CA SER A 254 12.75 -2.42 27.57
C SER A 254 13.03 -2.28 26.09
N LEU A 255 14.07 -2.95 25.58
CA LEU A 255 14.41 -2.90 24.16
C LEU A 255 13.52 -3.82 23.29
N THR A 256 12.72 -4.69 23.89
CA THR A 256 11.69 -5.50 23.22
C THR A 256 12.12 -6.07 21.86
N ASP A 257 13.07 -7.01 21.88
CA ASP A 257 13.69 -7.65 20.71
C ASP A 257 14.64 -6.78 19.89
N TRP A 258 14.90 -5.54 20.31
CA TRP A 258 15.90 -4.67 19.71
C TRP A 258 17.21 -4.65 20.47
N GLU A 259 18.29 -4.41 19.74
CA GLU A 259 19.60 -4.04 20.27
C GLU A 259 20.07 -2.79 19.55
N LEU A 260 20.78 -1.92 20.29
CA LEU A 260 21.30 -0.65 19.79
C LEU A 260 22.81 -0.75 19.79
N VAL A 261 23.40 -0.92 18.61
CA VAL A 261 24.83 -1.14 18.48
C VAL A 261 25.47 0.04 17.74
N PRO A 262 26.21 0.88 18.45
CA PRO A 262 27.09 1.82 17.79
C PRO A 262 28.26 1.08 17.14
N VAL A 263 28.38 1.22 15.82
CA VAL A 263 29.54 0.73 15.06
C VAL A 263 30.39 1.95 14.73
N ASN A 264 31.34 2.23 15.62
CA ASN A 264 32.23 3.38 15.49
C ASN A 264 33.56 3.02 14.87
N GLU A 265 33.91 3.74 13.80
CA GLU A 265 35.29 4.06 13.45
C GLU A 265 35.67 5.50 13.89
N GLY A 266 34.71 6.28 14.43
CA GLY A 266 34.85 7.69 14.81
C GLY A 266 34.23 8.09 16.16
N ALA A 267 34.14 9.41 16.42
CA ALA A 267 33.41 9.95 17.56
C ALA A 267 31.89 9.95 17.25
N MET A 268 31.06 9.73 18.27
CA MET A 268 29.61 9.97 18.19
C MET A 268 29.29 11.13 19.12
N VAL A 269 28.44 12.05 18.66
CA VAL A 269 27.99 13.19 19.48
C VAL A 269 27.00 12.70 20.51
N SER A 270 25.93 12.06 20.04
CA SER A 270 24.86 11.56 20.90
C SER A 270 24.01 10.53 20.18
N PHE A 271 23.48 9.59 20.95
CA PHE A 271 22.42 8.69 20.52
C PHE A 271 21.60 8.30 21.73
N GLY A 272 20.32 7.97 21.51
CA GLY A 272 19.46 7.50 22.60
C GLY A 272 17.99 7.80 22.37
N PHE A 273 17.19 7.31 23.29
CA PHE A 273 15.77 7.63 23.36
C PHE A 273 15.59 9.05 23.89
N VAL A 274 14.81 9.85 23.20
CA VAL A 274 14.56 11.27 23.52
C VAL A 274 13.07 11.56 23.40
N GLU A 275 12.59 12.64 24.04
CA GLU A 275 11.34 13.26 23.58
C GLU A 275 11.53 13.64 22.11
N GLY A 276 10.68 13.09 21.25
CA GLY A 276 10.92 13.15 19.82
C GLY A 276 10.80 14.57 19.28
N PRO A 277 11.62 14.96 18.29
CA PRO A 277 11.59 16.32 17.76
C PRO A 277 10.22 16.63 17.14
N GLY A 278 9.63 17.77 17.50
CA GLY A 278 8.30 18.15 17.02
C GLY A 278 7.19 17.35 17.72
N ALA A 279 6.35 16.66 16.93
CA ALA A 279 5.29 15.79 17.41
C ALA A 279 5.41 14.42 16.70
N PRO A 280 6.05 13.43 17.34
CA PRO A 280 6.18 12.08 16.80
C PRO A 280 4.82 11.49 16.41
N PRO A 281 4.73 10.77 15.28
CA PRO A 281 3.50 10.12 14.83
C PRO A 281 2.88 9.15 15.84
N LEU A 282 3.72 8.43 16.60
CA LEU A 282 3.30 7.53 17.66
C LEU A 282 3.90 8.02 19.00
N GLY A 283 3.07 8.03 20.04
CA GLY A 283 3.51 8.43 21.38
C GLY A 283 4.12 9.84 21.48
N LYS A 284 5.25 9.95 22.20
CA LYS A 284 5.96 11.22 22.48
C LYS A 284 7.46 11.13 22.19
N GLY A 285 7.96 9.94 21.89
CA GLY A 285 9.37 9.64 21.86
C GLY A 285 9.97 9.54 20.49
N SER A 286 11.26 9.20 20.47
CA SER A 286 11.93 8.61 19.32
C SER A 286 13.29 8.09 19.75
N TYR A 287 13.92 7.26 18.93
CA TYR A 287 15.35 7.00 19.01
C TYR A 287 16.11 7.92 18.06
N ARG A 288 16.97 8.79 18.62
CA ARG A 288 17.72 9.80 17.87
C ARG A 288 19.21 9.46 17.78
N VAL A 289 19.81 9.79 16.65
CA VAL A 289 21.25 9.63 16.36
C VAL A 289 21.80 10.93 15.81
N GLN A 290 22.87 11.43 16.42
CA GLN A 290 23.61 12.61 15.97
C GLN A 290 25.09 12.27 15.77
N LEU A 291 25.59 12.54 14.57
CA LEU A 291 26.95 12.24 14.13
C LEU A 291 27.66 13.55 13.73
N ASP A 292 28.84 13.83 14.31
CA ASP A 292 29.62 15.04 14.06
C ASP A 292 30.65 14.82 12.95
N GLU A 293 31.52 13.81 13.03
CA GLU A 293 32.60 13.60 12.06
C GLU A 293 33.03 12.12 11.93
N ARG A 294 33.44 11.72 10.70
CA ARG A 294 33.93 10.37 10.27
C ARG A 294 32.86 9.28 10.15
N PRO A 295 33.13 8.12 9.48
CA PRO A 295 32.16 7.02 9.39
C PRO A 295 31.83 6.47 10.78
N SER A 296 30.73 6.96 11.32
CA SER A 296 30.05 6.41 12.48
C SER A 296 28.71 5.88 11.98
N ILE A 297 28.44 4.61 12.25
CA ILE A 297 27.19 3.96 11.88
C ILE A 297 26.48 3.60 13.17
N MET A 298 25.22 4.00 13.31
CA MET A 298 24.35 3.42 14.34
C MET A 298 23.53 2.31 13.72
N LEU A 299 23.50 1.14 14.36
CA LEU A 299 22.62 0.03 14.00
C LEU A 299 21.54 -0.11 15.07
N ILE A 300 20.27 -0.05 14.66
CA ILE A 300 19.14 -0.53 15.47
C ILE A 300 18.74 -1.88 14.90
N MET A 301 18.85 -2.92 15.71
CA MET A 301 18.85 -4.30 15.25
C MET A 301 17.72 -5.09 15.89
N ASN A 302 16.88 -5.78 15.12
CA ASN A 302 15.80 -6.61 15.63
C ASN A 302 16.12 -8.11 15.46
N PHE A 303 15.81 -8.89 16.50
CA PHE A 303 16.07 -10.33 16.58
C PHE A 303 14.78 -11.16 16.67
N GLY A 304 13.63 -10.52 16.89
CA GLY A 304 12.35 -11.19 17.17
C GLY A 304 11.69 -11.84 15.96
N LEU A 305 12.15 -11.51 14.74
CA LEU A 305 11.56 -11.98 13.48
C LEU A 305 12.30 -13.17 12.86
N VAL A 306 13.12 -13.89 13.63
CA VAL A 306 13.86 -15.06 13.14
C VAL A 306 12.88 -16.13 12.65
N SER A 307 13.13 -16.62 11.43
CA SER A 307 12.33 -17.61 10.71
C SER A 307 11.01 -17.12 10.12
N THR A 308 10.68 -15.82 10.20
CA THR A 308 9.57 -15.25 9.42
C THR A 308 9.86 -15.44 7.92
N LYS A 309 8.94 -16.07 7.18
CA LYS A 309 9.15 -16.26 5.75
C LYS A 309 9.08 -14.93 5.03
N LEU A 310 9.94 -14.73 4.03
CA LEU A 310 9.92 -13.51 3.23
C LEU A 310 8.58 -13.34 2.49
N SER A 311 7.94 -14.45 2.11
CA SER A 311 6.60 -14.45 1.51
C SER A 311 5.50 -13.94 2.45
N GLU A 312 5.68 -14.09 3.77
CA GLU A 312 4.73 -13.67 4.82
C GLU A 312 4.90 -12.19 5.21
N ILE A 313 5.95 -11.52 4.75
CA ILE A 313 6.14 -10.09 4.98
C ILE A 313 5.30 -9.33 3.95
N ASN A 314 4.23 -8.70 4.42
CA ASN A 314 3.28 -7.97 3.59
C ASN A 314 3.40 -6.46 3.76
N THR A 315 3.83 -6.01 4.95
CA THR A 315 3.99 -4.60 5.26
C THR A 315 5.33 -4.37 5.94
N ILE A 316 5.99 -3.30 5.53
CA ILE A 316 7.13 -2.74 6.23
C ILE A 316 7.00 -1.23 6.13
N SER A 317 6.79 -0.57 7.26
CA SER A 317 6.73 0.88 7.31
C SER A 317 7.47 1.43 8.51
N PHE A 318 7.85 2.70 8.45
CA PHE A 318 8.53 3.38 9.54
C PHE A 318 8.39 4.90 9.46
N HIS A 319 8.54 5.57 10.60
CA HIS A 319 8.51 7.02 10.71
C HIS A 319 9.88 7.57 11.05
N THR A 320 10.40 8.47 10.20
CA THR A 320 11.72 9.09 10.40
C THR A 320 11.62 10.60 10.45
N TYR A 321 12.56 11.20 11.17
CA TYR A 321 12.74 12.65 11.24
C TYR A 321 14.20 12.95 10.92
N ARG A 322 14.44 14.02 10.17
CA ARG A 322 15.80 14.51 9.91
C ARG A 322 15.90 16.00 10.16
N SER A 323 16.90 16.41 10.93
CA SER A 323 17.33 17.81 11.08
C SER A 323 18.71 18.09 10.46
N GLY A 324 19.49 17.04 10.19
CA GLY A 324 20.83 17.14 9.62
C GLY A 324 20.89 17.51 8.13
N GLU A 325 22.08 17.93 7.68
CA GLU A 325 22.35 18.32 6.28
C GLU A 325 22.51 17.10 5.34
N ASN A 326 22.84 15.93 5.88
CA ASN A 326 23.17 14.74 5.10
C ASN A 326 21.98 14.24 4.27
N GLN A 327 22.17 14.08 2.95
CA GLN A 327 21.13 13.73 1.97
C GLN A 327 20.55 12.31 2.10
N ARG A 328 21.09 11.45 2.98
CA ARG A 328 20.53 10.11 3.21
C ARG A 328 20.03 9.97 4.64
N ASP A 329 18.85 9.35 4.73
CA ASP A 329 18.13 9.06 5.96
C ASP A 329 18.53 7.66 6.47
N TRP A 330 17.64 7.00 7.19
CA TRP A 330 17.78 5.60 7.58
C TRP A 330 17.79 4.62 6.40
N TYR A 331 18.59 3.56 6.53
CA TYR A 331 18.57 2.38 5.66
C TYR A 331 17.98 1.20 6.40
N LEU A 332 17.09 0.46 5.76
CA LEU A 332 16.56 -0.79 6.28
C LEU A 332 17.28 -1.97 5.60
N ASN A 333 17.68 -2.96 6.38
CA ASN A 333 18.30 -4.19 5.90
C ASN A 333 17.51 -5.38 6.41
N LEU A 334 17.24 -6.34 5.52
CA LEU A 334 16.70 -7.66 5.87
C LEU A 334 17.76 -8.71 5.60
N PHE A 335 18.08 -9.54 6.58
CA PHE A 335 18.97 -10.68 6.42
C PHE A 335 18.13 -11.93 6.14
N VAL A 336 18.31 -12.51 4.95
CA VAL A 336 17.49 -13.62 4.45
C VAL A 336 18.38 -14.82 4.18
N SER A 337 17.93 -15.99 4.63
CA SER A 337 18.44 -17.28 4.16
C SER A 337 17.56 -17.76 3.02
N SER A 338 18.13 -17.95 1.84
CA SER A 338 17.42 -18.49 0.67
C SER A 338 16.94 -19.94 0.88
N SER A 339 17.55 -20.70 1.80
CA SER A 339 17.13 -22.05 2.18
C SER A 339 16.10 -22.09 3.31
N GLY A 340 15.95 -20.99 4.05
CA GLY A 340 15.11 -20.89 5.25
C GLY A 340 15.66 -21.57 6.50
N LYS A 341 16.78 -22.31 6.40
CA LYS A 341 17.31 -23.13 7.51
C LYS A 341 18.59 -22.58 8.08
N ASP A 342 19.49 -22.17 7.20
CA ASP A 342 20.84 -21.73 7.57
C ASP A 342 20.83 -20.24 7.96
N GLU A 343 21.99 -19.73 8.38
CA GLU A 343 22.21 -18.28 8.48
C GLU A 343 21.99 -17.57 7.14
N ALA A 344 21.79 -16.25 7.17
CA ALA A 344 21.55 -15.48 5.97
C ALA A 344 22.70 -15.56 4.96
N ASP A 345 22.34 -15.77 3.71
CA ASP A 345 23.20 -15.69 2.53
C ASP A 345 22.89 -14.45 1.68
N CYS A 346 21.74 -13.82 1.91
CA CYS A 346 21.24 -12.63 1.25
C CYS A 346 21.05 -11.46 2.23
N ARG A 347 21.48 -10.27 1.81
CA ARG A 347 21.14 -9.00 2.47
C ARG A 347 20.27 -8.18 1.51
N ILE A 348 19.05 -7.87 1.91
CA ILE A 348 18.12 -7.06 1.11
C ILE A 348 18.11 -5.66 1.70
N ASP A 349 18.59 -4.68 0.94
CA ASP A 349 18.75 -3.31 1.41
C ASP A 349 17.66 -2.43 0.81
N PHE A 350 17.03 -1.64 1.65
CA PHE A 350 16.12 -0.56 1.29
C PHE A 350 16.74 0.78 1.69
N ALA A 351 17.01 1.61 0.69
CA ALA A 351 17.57 2.94 0.86
C ALA A 351 16.55 3.99 0.47
N VAL A 352 16.38 5.01 1.30
CA VAL A 352 15.46 6.12 1.00
C VAL A 352 16.23 7.43 0.97
N ASP A 353 15.91 8.24 -0.04
CA ASP A 353 16.38 9.63 -0.08
C ASP A 353 15.84 10.40 1.10
N ALA A 354 16.66 11.28 1.66
CA ALA A 354 16.20 12.16 2.72
C ALA A 354 15.08 13.09 2.22
N THR A 355 14.10 13.30 3.08
CA THR A 355 12.99 14.22 2.86
C THR A 355 13.28 15.62 3.39
N GLU A 356 12.25 16.48 3.35
CA GLU A 356 12.26 17.79 3.97
C GLU A 356 12.78 17.71 5.41
N LYS A 357 13.65 18.65 5.76
CA LYS A 357 14.17 18.74 7.11
C LYS A 357 13.09 19.19 8.06
N ASN A 358 13.26 18.80 9.31
CA ASN A 358 12.44 19.18 10.45
C ASN A 358 10.98 18.74 10.37
N GLN A 359 10.71 17.65 9.64
CA GLN A 359 9.38 17.05 9.52
C GLN A 359 9.47 15.54 9.71
N TRP A 360 8.44 14.97 10.33
CA TRP A 360 8.24 13.53 10.36
C TRP A 360 7.80 13.05 8.99
N THR A 361 8.45 12.00 8.51
CA THR A 361 8.10 11.35 7.26
C THR A 361 7.71 9.91 7.50
N PHE A 362 6.54 9.54 7.01
CA PHE A 362 6.12 8.15 6.89
C PHE A 362 6.77 7.50 5.67
N ARG A 363 7.34 6.31 5.84
CA ARG A 363 7.92 5.49 4.78
C ARG A 363 7.18 4.17 4.74
N ASP A 364 6.58 3.87 3.59
CA ASP A 364 6.00 2.56 3.30
C ASP A 364 6.96 1.81 2.37
N ALA A 365 7.86 1.01 2.95
CA ALA A 365 8.92 0.32 2.21
C ALA A 365 8.38 -0.81 1.31
N THR A 366 7.10 -1.18 1.43
CA THR A 366 6.45 -2.14 0.52
C THR A 366 5.75 -1.46 -0.66
N ASN A 367 5.59 -0.14 -0.63
CA ASN A 367 4.96 0.62 -1.71
C ASN A 367 5.87 0.74 -2.95
N PRO A 368 5.45 0.25 -4.13
CA PRO A 368 6.27 0.30 -5.35
C PRO A 368 6.47 1.71 -5.93
N GLN A 369 5.70 2.71 -5.50
CA GLN A 369 5.63 4.04 -6.16
C GLN A 369 6.48 5.13 -5.48
N LEU A 370 7.00 4.89 -4.28
CA LEU A 370 7.50 5.99 -3.44
C LEU A 370 9.00 6.31 -3.61
N PHE A 371 9.76 5.62 -4.47
CA PHE A 371 11.22 5.60 -4.30
C PHE A 371 12.04 5.79 -5.59
N ASN A 372 12.98 6.75 -5.52
CA ASN A 372 14.08 6.90 -6.49
C ASN A 372 15.12 5.78 -6.38
N TYR A 373 15.18 5.10 -5.23
CA TYR A 373 16.05 3.96 -4.94
C TYR A 373 15.19 2.85 -4.33
N GLY A 374 14.89 1.80 -5.10
CA GLY A 374 14.15 0.64 -4.61
C GLY A 374 15.01 -0.29 -3.75
N TRP A 375 14.53 -1.51 -3.58
CA TRP A 375 15.24 -2.59 -2.90
C TRP A 375 16.38 -3.15 -3.75
N THR A 376 17.48 -3.50 -3.08
CA THR A 376 18.65 -4.18 -3.68
C THR A 376 18.95 -5.46 -2.92
N VAL A 377 19.68 -6.39 -3.54
CA VAL A 377 20.01 -7.69 -2.94
C VAL A 377 21.49 -7.95 -3.13
N HIS A 378 22.16 -8.23 -2.02
CA HIS A 378 23.61 -8.43 -1.93
C HIS A 378 23.94 -9.77 -1.27
N HIS A 379 25.16 -10.23 -1.48
CA HIS A 379 25.71 -11.37 -0.76
C HIS A 379 25.98 -11.00 0.71
N VAL A 380 25.78 -11.97 1.61
CA VAL A 380 26.30 -11.92 2.98
C VAL A 380 27.60 -12.72 3.03
N GLU A 381 28.75 -12.06 2.89
CA GLU A 381 30.04 -12.76 2.87
C GLU A 381 30.29 -13.58 4.14
N PRO A 382 30.83 -14.81 4.00
CA PRO A 382 31.36 -15.44 2.78
C PRO A 382 30.31 -16.20 1.93
N ARG A 383 29.04 -16.18 2.32
CA ARG A 383 27.96 -16.90 1.66
C ARG A 383 27.51 -16.18 0.39
N ARG A 384 26.98 -16.94 -0.56
CA ARG A 384 26.49 -16.41 -1.84
C ARG A 384 24.97 -16.48 -1.90
N CYS A 385 24.32 -15.32 -1.81
CA CYS A 385 22.93 -15.19 -2.22
C CYS A 385 22.74 -15.67 -3.66
N PRO A 386 21.72 -16.50 -3.95
CA PRO A 386 21.43 -16.93 -5.31
C PRO A 386 20.76 -15.85 -6.17
N ILE A 387 20.34 -14.74 -5.56
CA ILE A 387 19.71 -13.59 -6.21
C ILE A 387 20.59 -12.36 -5.95
N ILE A 388 20.85 -11.56 -6.99
CA ILE A 388 21.54 -10.29 -6.84
C ILE A 388 20.78 -9.22 -7.60
N VAL A 389 20.59 -8.07 -6.95
CA VAL A 389 19.95 -6.89 -7.52
C VAL A 389 20.86 -5.71 -7.21
N GLY A 390 21.55 -5.21 -8.22
CA GLY A 390 22.45 -4.06 -8.10
C GLY A 390 21.69 -2.76 -7.84
N TYR A 391 22.42 -1.72 -7.41
CA TYR A 391 21.86 -0.39 -7.14
C TYR A 391 21.22 0.27 -8.36
N ASP A 392 21.74 0.01 -9.56
CA ASP A 392 21.21 0.47 -10.85
C ASP A 392 19.94 -0.28 -11.28
N GLN A 393 19.60 -1.38 -10.60
CA GLN A 393 18.48 -2.26 -10.92
C GLN A 393 17.45 -2.37 -9.79
N SER A 394 17.45 -1.40 -8.87
CA SER A 394 16.61 -1.43 -7.68
C SER A 394 15.15 -1.76 -8.00
N LYS A 395 14.51 -2.58 -7.15
CA LYS A 395 13.18 -3.18 -7.40
C LYS A 395 12.16 -2.73 -6.35
N SER A 396 10.87 -2.84 -6.69
CA SER A 396 9.83 -2.82 -5.66
C SER A 396 9.94 -4.04 -4.73
N PHE A 397 9.38 -3.96 -3.52
CA PHE A 397 9.41 -5.10 -2.60
C PHE A 397 8.66 -6.32 -3.16
N SER A 398 7.54 -6.10 -3.88
CA SER A 398 6.80 -7.16 -4.54
C SER A 398 7.63 -7.85 -5.64
N GLU A 399 8.43 -7.11 -6.40
CA GLU A 399 9.38 -7.70 -7.35
C GLU A 399 10.49 -8.49 -6.64
N ILE A 400 10.99 -8.02 -5.49
CA ILE A 400 11.92 -8.81 -4.66
C ILE A 400 11.27 -10.11 -4.22
N LYS A 401 10.05 -10.07 -3.66
CA LYS A 401 9.30 -11.29 -3.28
C LYS A 401 9.17 -12.24 -4.48
N ARG A 402 8.86 -11.71 -5.67
CA ARG A 402 8.78 -12.50 -6.91
C ARG A 402 10.11 -13.18 -7.27
N LEU A 403 11.25 -12.50 -7.12
CA LEU A 403 12.55 -13.14 -7.34
C LEU A 403 12.79 -14.31 -6.38
N PHE A 404 12.28 -14.21 -5.15
CA PHE A 404 12.36 -15.25 -4.13
C PHE A 404 11.27 -16.34 -4.24
N GLU A 405 10.34 -16.29 -5.20
CA GLU A 405 9.34 -17.37 -5.41
C GLU A 405 10.00 -18.71 -5.75
N ALA A 406 11.18 -18.70 -6.38
CA ALA A 406 11.99 -19.90 -6.62
C ALA A 406 12.60 -20.51 -5.33
N TYR A 407 12.50 -19.79 -4.21
CA TYR A 407 13.03 -20.12 -2.89
C TYR A 407 11.90 -20.00 -1.85
N PRO A 408 10.87 -20.87 -1.90
CA PRO A 408 9.64 -20.73 -1.11
C PRO A 408 9.85 -20.86 0.41
N ASP A 409 11.00 -21.37 0.83
CA ASP A 409 11.41 -21.45 2.23
C ASP A 409 12.24 -20.25 2.68
N ALA A 410 12.53 -19.29 1.79
CA ALA A 410 13.34 -18.13 2.13
C ALA A 410 12.75 -17.39 3.33
N ALA A 411 13.58 -17.19 4.36
CA ALA A 411 13.15 -16.67 5.63
C ALA A 411 14.20 -15.75 6.24
N LEU A 412 13.74 -14.85 7.10
CA LEU A 412 14.59 -13.98 7.90
C LEU A 412 15.47 -14.84 8.80
N LYS A 413 16.79 -14.72 8.63
CA LYS A 413 17.78 -15.49 9.38
C LYS A 413 18.96 -14.59 9.71
N PRO A 414 19.59 -14.79 10.87
CA PRO A 414 20.66 -13.91 11.26
C PRO A 414 21.88 -14.17 10.38
N ARG A 415 22.69 -13.13 10.16
CA ARG A 415 23.96 -13.25 9.41
C ARG A 415 24.90 -14.28 10.03
N GLU A 416 24.92 -14.32 11.36
CA GLU A 416 25.72 -15.20 12.20
C GLU A 416 24.89 -15.66 13.40
N PRO A 417 25.24 -16.75 14.10
CA PRO A 417 24.42 -17.26 15.20
C PRO A 417 24.20 -16.20 16.28
N GLY A 418 22.93 -15.89 16.54
CA GLY A 418 22.56 -14.85 17.52
C GLY A 418 22.65 -13.42 17.00
N GLY A 419 22.97 -13.19 15.73
CA GLY A 419 22.93 -11.88 15.08
C GLY A 419 21.51 -11.40 14.73
N PRO A 420 21.36 -10.19 14.17
CA PRO A 420 20.06 -9.63 13.86
C PRO A 420 19.50 -10.13 12.54
N VAL A 421 18.18 -10.01 12.38
CA VAL A 421 17.47 -10.33 11.13
C VAL A 421 16.95 -9.11 10.39
N VAL A 422 16.72 -8.02 11.12
CA VAL A 422 16.37 -6.71 10.56
C VAL A 422 17.31 -5.68 11.18
N SER A 423 17.82 -4.74 10.39
CA SER A 423 18.56 -3.61 10.93
C SER A 423 18.23 -2.28 10.25
N PHE A 424 18.14 -1.23 11.06
CA PHE A 424 18.08 0.15 10.63
C PHE A 424 19.43 0.81 10.86
N ASN A 425 20.00 1.37 9.79
CA ASN A 425 21.34 1.91 9.83
C ASN A 425 21.31 3.39 9.43
N THR A 426 22.12 4.21 10.08
CA THR A 426 22.43 5.57 9.61
C THR A 426 23.91 5.68 9.25
N GLY A 427 24.26 6.64 8.38
CA GLY A 427 25.66 7.06 8.28
C GLY A 427 26.59 6.20 7.39
N TYR A 428 26.08 5.44 6.42
CA TYR A 428 26.95 4.83 5.39
C TYR A 428 26.75 5.46 4.01
N ASN A 429 27.82 6.02 3.44
CA ASN A 429 27.95 6.39 2.05
C ASN A 429 29.41 6.17 1.65
N SER A 430 29.65 5.66 0.45
CA SER A 430 31.00 5.48 -0.09
C SER A 430 31.64 6.79 -0.57
N GLN A 431 30.93 7.92 -0.44
CA GLN A 431 31.29 9.20 -1.08
C GLN A 431 31.79 10.29 -0.13
N GLY A 432 31.90 10.02 1.17
CA GLY A 432 32.67 10.85 2.09
C GLY A 432 31.87 11.94 2.80
N THR A 433 32.14 12.02 4.11
CA THR A 433 31.62 12.93 5.15
C THR A 433 30.18 12.64 5.61
N HIS A 434 30.09 12.11 6.83
CA HIS A 434 28.84 11.91 7.60
C HIS A 434 28.54 13.08 8.54
N ALA A 435 29.26 14.19 8.36
CA ALA A 435 29.16 15.33 9.24
C ALA A 435 27.76 15.95 9.19
N GLY A 436 27.22 16.24 10.36
CA GLY A 436 25.89 16.85 10.49
C GLY A 436 24.75 15.91 10.11
N HIS A 437 24.91 14.59 10.32
CA HIS A 437 23.77 13.69 10.33
C HIS A 437 23.07 13.79 11.69
N ASP A 438 21.78 14.10 11.66
CA ASP A 438 20.92 14.21 12.83
C ASP A 438 19.54 13.72 12.40
N ALA A 439 19.21 12.52 12.85
CA ALA A 439 18.01 11.81 12.46
C ALA A 439 17.40 11.07 13.65
N ALA A 440 16.10 10.88 13.61
CA ALA A 440 15.37 10.08 14.59
C ALA A 440 14.44 9.09 13.89
N ILE A 441 14.12 8.01 14.58
CA ILE A 441 13.10 7.04 14.20
C ILE A 441 12.10 6.92 15.34
N ASP A 442 10.81 6.98 15.01
CA ASP A 442 9.73 6.97 15.99
C ASP A 442 9.08 5.58 16.09
N ALA A 443 8.59 5.06 14.97
CA ALA A 443 8.00 3.73 14.94
C ALA A 443 8.46 2.93 13.74
N VAL A 444 8.50 1.61 13.91
CA VAL A 444 8.73 0.62 12.85
C VAL A 444 7.60 -0.39 12.89
N THR A 445 6.97 -0.65 11.76
CA THR A 445 5.95 -1.69 11.62
C THR A 445 6.43 -2.74 10.63
N ILE A 446 6.38 -4.01 11.03
CA ILE A 446 6.55 -5.15 10.12
C ILE A 446 5.36 -6.07 10.34
N ASN A 447 4.59 -6.30 9.27
CA ASN A 447 3.29 -6.96 9.34
C ASN A 447 2.35 -6.25 10.34
N SER A 448 1.94 -6.95 11.41
CA SER A 448 1.00 -6.46 12.43
C SER A 448 1.68 -6.05 13.74
N VAL A 449 3.01 -6.06 13.80
CA VAL A 449 3.77 -5.65 14.99
C VAL A 449 4.37 -4.27 14.73
N THR A 450 4.07 -3.33 15.61
CA THR A 450 4.64 -1.99 15.61
C THR A 450 5.53 -1.83 16.82
N TRP A 451 6.77 -1.43 16.61
CA TRP A 451 7.69 -1.05 17.68
C TRP A 451 7.72 0.46 17.79
N ASP A 452 7.33 0.97 18.95
CA ASP A 452 7.18 2.39 19.28
C ASP A 452 8.34 2.84 20.16
N PHE A 453 9.19 3.76 19.69
CA PHE A 453 10.44 4.13 20.34
C PHE A 453 10.23 5.30 21.30
N GLU A 454 10.23 5.03 22.59
CA GLU A 454 9.87 5.99 23.64
C GLU A 454 11.00 6.24 24.64
N PRO A 455 11.17 7.47 25.19
CA PRO A 455 12.01 7.70 26.34
C PRO A 455 11.51 6.89 27.56
N SER A 456 12.35 6.81 28.60
CA SER A 456 11.92 6.17 29.86
C SER A 456 10.69 6.91 30.42
N GLY A 457 9.69 6.15 30.86
CA GLY A 457 8.45 6.69 31.43
C GLY A 457 8.54 7.08 32.91
N LYS A 458 9.75 7.16 33.49
CA LYS A 458 9.99 7.53 34.89
C LYS A 458 10.07 9.03 35.12
#